data_AF-A0A936R1V9-F1
#
_entry.id   AF-A0A936R1V9-F1
#
_cell.length_a   1.000
_cell.length_b   1.000
_cell.length_c   1.000
_cell.angle_alpha   90.00
_cell.angle_beta   90.00
_cell.angle_gamma   90.00
#
_symmetry.space_group_name_H-M   'P 1'
#
loop_
_entity.id
_entity.type
_entity.pdbx_description
1 polymer ?
#
loop_
_entity_poly.entity_id
_entity_poly.type
_entity_poly.pdbx_seq_one_letter_code
_entity_poly.pdbx_strand_id
1 'polypeptide(L)'
;MDTLKYKDYEGTAELDMTRGVCRGKILFIDDLVTYEAVLPANLQREFEAAVDDYLETCSDLGREPQRPFRGQFNVRIAPSLHRAATRRAVIDGVSLNEVVVRALDDYVHAKTEVIHNVRVAEETAEITRTFAAIASSGRPQWKTQNVH
;
A
#
# COMPACT_ATOMS: atom_id res chain seq x y z
N MET A 1 -12.78 -2.90 -12.60
CA MET A 1 -13.30 -4.22 -12.18
C MET A 1 -14.65 -3.94 -11.57
N ASP A 2 -15.72 -4.35 -12.22
CA ASP A 2 -17.07 -4.12 -11.69
C ASP A 2 -17.33 -5.10 -10.55
N THR A 3 -18.02 -4.61 -9.51
CA THR A 3 -18.27 -5.36 -8.29
C THR A 3 -19.78 -5.42 -8.07
N LEU A 4 -20.30 -6.63 -7.84
CA LEU A 4 -21.71 -6.88 -7.52
C LEU A 4 -21.90 -6.75 -6.00
N LYS A 5 -23.06 -6.27 -5.55
CA LYS A 5 -23.34 -6.04 -4.12
C LYS A 5 -24.73 -6.52 -3.73
N TYR A 6 -24.83 -7.25 -2.63
CA TYR A 6 -26.10 -7.76 -2.08
C TYR A 6 -25.91 -8.24 -0.62
N LYS A 7 -26.82 -7.87 0.29
CA LYS A 7 -26.83 -8.29 1.72
C LYS A 7 -25.46 -8.19 2.43
N ASP A 8 -24.71 -7.11 2.18
CA ASP A 8 -23.34 -6.85 2.69
C ASP A 8 -22.22 -7.73 2.09
N TYR A 9 -22.53 -8.52 1.07
CA TYR A 9 -21.56 -9.26 0.28
C TYR A 9 -21.18 -8.50 -0.98
N GLU A 10 -19.92 -8.65 -1.37
CA GLU A 10 -19.40 -8.15 -2.64
C GLU A 10 -18.97 -9.32 -3.50
N GLY A 11 -19.10 -9.20 -4.82
CA GLY A 11 -18.76 -10.27 -5.76
C GLY A 11 -18.05 -9.76 -7.00
N THR A 12 -17.16 -10.58 -7.59
CA THR A 12 -16.50 -10.22 -8.85
C THR A 12 -17.43 -10.39 -10.05
N ALA A 13 -17.22 -9.60 -11.09
CA ALA A 13 -17.81 -9.83 -12.40
C ALA A 13 -16.68 -9.97 -13.44
N GLU A 14 -16.48 -11.18 -13.94
CA GLU A 14 -15.45 -11.52 -14.92
C GLU A 14 -16.07 -12.16 -16.16
N LEU A 15 -15.55 -11.83 -17.34
CA LEU A 15 -15.97 -12.43 -18.60
C LEU A 15 -15.01 -13.58 -18.97
N ASP A 16 -15.54 -14.79 -19.13
CA ASP A 16 -14.82 -15.94 -19.63
C ASP A 16 -15.03 -16.06 -21.15
N MET A 17 -14.07 -15.55 -21.92
CA MET A 17 -14.11 -15.56 -23.38
C MET A 17 -13.96 -16.96 -23.99
N THR A 18 -13.41 -17.93 -23.24
CA THR A 18 -13.24 -19.31 -23.72
C THR A 18 -14.56 -20.07 -23.66
N ARG A 19 -15.32 -19.86 -22.58
CA ARG A 19 -16.63 -20.51 -22.37
C ARG A 19 -17.81 -19.67 -22.85
N GLY A 20 -17.60 -18.39 -23.13
CA GLY A 20 -18.66 -17.46 -23.54
C GLY A 20 -19.65 -17.15 -22.41
N VAL A 21 -19.20 -17.20 -21.16
CA VAL A 21 -20.03 -16.97 -19.97
C VAL A 21 -19.43 -15.87 -19.10
N CYS A 22 -20.27 -15.24 -18.31
CA CYS A 22 -19.84 -14.41 -17.20
C CYS A 22 -19.71 -15.28 -15.95
N ARG A 23 -18.67 -15.05 -15.16
CA ARG A 23 -18.44 -15.75 -13.90
C ARG A 23 -18.09 -14.75 -12.80
N GLY A 24 -18.30 -15.17 -11.57
CA GLY A 24 -17.90 -14.40 -10.42
C GLY A 24 -17.74 -15.27 -9.19
N LYS A 25 -17.21 -14.65 -8.15
CA LYS A 25 -17.10 -15.26 -6.82
C LYS A 25 -17.42 -14.22 -5.76
N ILE A 26 -17.95 -14.68 -4.63
CA ILE A 26 -18.12 -13.84 -3.45
C ILE A 26 -16.72 -13.47 -2.92
N LEU A 27 -16.54 -12.21 -2.61
CA LEU A 27 -15.32 -11.63 -2.06
C LEU A 27 -15.41 -11.53 -0.53
N PHE A 28 -14.23 -11.48 0.11
CA PHE A 28 -14.08 -11.20 1.53
C PHE A 28 -14.71 -12.24 2.47
N ILE A 29 -14.81 -13.49 1.99
CA ILE A 29 -15.15 -14.69 2.78
C ILE A 29 -14.06 -15.76 2.55
N ASP A 30 -13.86 -16.66 3.52
CA ASP A 30 -12.93 -17.79 3.39
C ASP A 30 -13.50 -18.92 2.52
N ASP A 31 -14.83 -19.07 2.50
CA ASP A 31 -15.51 -20.10 1.71
C ASP A 31 -15.48 -19.75 0.22
N LEU A 32 -15.22 -20.73 -0.64
CA LEU A 32 -15.24 -20.51 -2.09
C LEU A 32 -16.67 -20.64 -2.62
N VAL A 33 -17.33 -19.50 -2.83
CA VAL A 33 -18.67 -19.44 -3.45
C VAL A 33 -18.55 -18.77 -4.82
N THR A 34 -18.92 -19.50 -5.86
CA THR A 34 -18.83 -19.07 -7.26
C THR A 34 -20.18 -19.12 -7.94
N TYR A 35 -20.40 -18.23 -8.89
CA TYR A 35 -21.61 -18.17 -9.72
C TYR A 35 -21.23 -17.92 -11.18
N GLU A 36 -22.06 -18.39 -12.10
CA GLU A 36 -21.88 -18.17 -13.53
C GLU A 36 -23.21 -17.88 -14.22
N ALA A 37 -23.17 -17.06 -15.26
CA ALA A 37 -24.33 -16.70 -16.06
C ALA A 37 -23.94 -16.59 -17.53
N VAL A 38 -24.81 -17.08 -18.43
CA VAL A 38 -24.58 -16.99 -19.88
C VAL A 38 -24.60 -15.53 -20.36
N LEU A 39 -25.42 -14.69 -19.73
CA LEU A 39 -25.56 -13.28 -20.08
C LEU A 39 -25.13 -12.40 -18.90
N PRO A 40 -24.41 -11.29 -19.16
CA PRO A 40 -24.05 -10.32 -18.12
C PRO A 40 -25.26 -9.83 -17.32
N ALA A 41 -26.42 -9.66 -17.99
CA ALA A 41 -27.66 -9.22 -17.36
C ALA A 41 -28.20 -10.18 -16.29
N ASN A 42 -27.86 -11.48 -16.39
CA ASN A 42 -28.30 -12.49 -15.43
C ASN A 42 -27.31 -12.67 -14.28
N LEU A 43 -26.08 -12.17 -14.41
CA LEU A 43 -25.01 -12.40 -13.44
C LEU A 43 -25.35 -11.86 -12.04
N GLN A 44 -26.04 -10.71 -11.97
CA GLN A 44 -26.53 -10.15 -10.71
C GLN A 44 -27.46 -11.12 -9.98
N ARG A 45 -28.39 -11.76 -10.71
CA ARG A 45 -29.34 -12.71 -10.12
C ARG A 45 -28.64 -13.98 -9.64
N GLU A 46 -27.70 -14.51 -10.41
CA GLU A 46 -26.92 -15.69 -10.01
C GLU A 46 -26.02 -15.37 -8.80
N PHE A 47 -25.54 -14.13 -8.68
CA PHE A 47 -24.84 -13.66 -7.48
C PHE A 47 -25.76 -13.59 -6.26
N GLU A 48 -26.95 -13.01 -6.38
CA GLU A 48 -27.92 -12.95 -5.28
C GLU A 48 -28.33 -14.34 -4.81
N ALA A 49 -28.57 -15.27 -5.75
CA ALA A 49 -28.85 -16.67 -5.44
C ALA A 49 -27.67 -17.34 -4.72
N ALA A 50 -26.44 -17.16 -5.20
CA ALA A 50 -25.27 -17.72 -4.56
C ALA A 50 -25.02 -17.18 -3.13
N VAL A 51 -25.35 -15.91 -2.87
CA VAL A 51 -25.31 -15.33 -1.52
C VAL A 51 -26.40 -15.94 -0.63
N ASP A 52 -27.62 -16.10 -1.14
CA ASP A 52 -28.71 -16.69 -0.37
C ASP A 52 -28.44 -18.17 -0.05
N ASP A 53 -27.95 -18.94 -1.02
CA ASP A 53 -27.52 -20.33 -0.83
C ASP A 53 -26.37 -20.43 0.18
N TYR A 54 -25.42 -19.49 0.15
CA TYR A 54 -24.34 -19.43 1.15
C TYR A 54 -24.87 -19.22 2.57
N LEU A 55 -25.82 -18.30 2.75
CA LEU A 55 -26.43 -18.01 4.04
C LEU A 55 -27.25 -19.19 4.55
N GLU A 56 -28.02 -19.84 3.68
CA GLU A 56 -28.79 -21.05 3.99
C GLU A 56 -27.85 -22.20 4.38
N THR A 57 -26.82 -22.46 3.59
CA THR A 57 -25.81 -23.49 3.89
C THR A 57 -25.13 -23.23 5.24
N CYS A 58 -24.80 -21.98 5.57
CA CYS A 58 -24.25 -21.64 6.88
C CYS A 58 -25.22 -21.97 8.01
N SER A 59 -26.50 -21.63 7.83
CA SER A 59 -27.58 -21.94 8.78
C SER A 59 -27.73 -23.44 9.00
N ASP A 60 -27.77 -24.23 7.93
CA ASP A 60 -27.93 -25.69 7.97
C ASP A 60 -26.76 -26.39 8.65
N LEU A 61 -25.55 -25.86 8.46
CA LEU A 61 -24.34 -26.36 9.12
C LEU A 61 -24.21 -25.87 10.57
N GLY A 62 -25.12 -25.04 11.07
CA GLY A 62 -25.05 -24.42 12.39
C GLY A 62 -23.84 -23.50 12.55
N ARG A 63 -23.32 -22.94 11.44
CA ARG A 63 -22.18 -22.03 11.41
C ARG A 63 -22.67 -20.59 11.23
N GLU A 64 -22.04 -19.65 11.92
CA GLU A 64 -22.30 -18.24 11.61
C GLU A 64 -21.74 -17.90 10.21
N PRO A 65 -22.55 -17.32 9.31
CA PRO A 65 -22.06 -16.88 8.01
C PRO A 65 -21.01 -15.78 8.21
N GLN A 66 -19.92 -15.86 7.46
CA GLN A 66 -18.89 -14.83 7.53
C GLN A 66 -19.49 -13.53 7.01
N ARG A 67 -19.48 -12.49 7.84
CA ARG A 67 -19.82 -11.14 7.36
C ARG A 67 -18.53 -10.46 6.98
N PRO A 68 -18.39 -10.00 5.72
CA PRO A 68 -17.32 -9.09 5.35
C PRO A 68 -17.31 -7.87 6.29
N PHE A 69 -16.12 -7.31 6.54
CA PHE A 69 -15.96 -6.01 7.19
C PHE A 69 -16.51 -5.87 8.63
N ARG A 70 -16.44 -6.91 9.48
CA ARG A 70 -16.80 -6.85 10.92
C ARG A 70 -15.91 -5.92 11.77
N GLY A 71 -14.96 -5.18 11.18
CA GLY A 71 -14.03 -4.30 11.89
C GLY A 71 -12.92 -5.01 12.68
N GLN A 72 -12.86 -6.35 12.62
CA GLN A 72 -11.79 -7.13 13.24
C GLN A 72 -10.68 -7.42 12.22
N PHE A 73 -9.47 -6.93 12.50
CA PHE A 73 -8.32 -7.04 11.61
C PHE A 73 -7.12 -7.63 12.37
N ASN A 74 -6.87 -8.93 12.21
CA ASN A 74 -5.78 -9.63 12.86
C ASN A 74 -4.56 -9.67 11.93
N VAL A 75 -3.44 -9.09 12.35
CA VAL A 75 -2.22 -9.02 11.53
C VAL A 75 -1.04 -9.68 12.23
N ARG A 76 -0.26 -10.46 11.48
CA ARG A 76 1.07 -10.92 11.92
C ARG A 76 2.13 -10.00 11.34
N ILE A 77 2.91 -9.36 12.21
CA ILE A 77 4.01 -8.48 11.83
C ILE A 77 5.33 -8.97 12.43
N ALA A 78 6.45 -8.55 11.85
CA ALA A 78 7.77 -8.87 12.36
C ALA A 78 7.94 -8.35 13.82
N PRO A 79 8.58 -9.11 14.72
CA PRO A 79 8.78 -8.69 16.11
C PRO A 79 9.50 -7.33 16.24
N SER A 80 10.43 -7.04 15.33
CA SER A 80 11.14 -5.76 15.26
C SER A 80 10.21 -4.59 14.97
N LEU A 81 9.28 -4.75 14.02
CA LEU A 81 8.29 -3.74 13.66
C LEU A 81 7.28 -3.53 14.80
N HIS A 82 6.79 -4.61 15.41
CA HIS A 82 5.92 -4.54 16.58
C HIS A 82 6.58 -3.74 17.71
N ARG A 83 7.86 -4.01 18.01
CA ARG A 83 8.62 -3.30 19.03
C ARG A 83 8.75 -1.81 18.71
N ALA A 84 9.09 -1.48 17.46
CA ALA A 84 9.25 -0.09 17.03
C ALA A 84 7.93 0.69 17.11
N ALA A 85 6.84 0.12 16.58
CA ALA A 85 5.52 0.73 16.59
C ALA A 85 4.98 0.91 18.01
N THR A 86 5.11 -0.12 18.87
CA THR A 86 4.66 -0.05 20.27
C THR A 86 5.42 1.02 21.05
N ARG A 87 6.74 1.09 20.87
CA ARG A 87 7.56 2.11 21.54
C ARG A 87 7.15 3.52 21.11
N ARG A 88 6.90 3.71 19.81
CA ARG A 88 6.46 5.01 19.28
C ARG A 88 5.07 5.39 19.79
N ALA A 89 4.14 4.45 19.82
CA ALA A 89 2.78 4.66 20.34
C ALA A 89 2.81 5.14 21.80
N VAL A 90 3.66 4.54 22.64
CA VAL A 90 3.85 4.96 24.05
C VAL A 90 4.40 6.38 24.16
N ILE A 91 5.38 6.75 23.32
CA ILE A 91 5.94 8.12 23.29
C ILE A 91 4.87 9.13 22.89
N ASP A 92 4.03 8.77 21.92
CA ASP A 92 2.97 9.63 21.38
C ASP A 92 1.69 9.59 22.23
N GLY A 93 1.64 8.80 23.30
CA GLY A 93 0.50 8.69 24.23
C GLY A 93 -0.74 8.00 23.64
N VAL A 94 -0.57 7.23 22.57
CA VAL A 94 -1.67 6.57 21.83
C VAL A 94 -1.58 5.05 21.95
N SER A 95 -2.69 4.36 21.67
CA SER A 95 -2.67 2.90 21.61
C SER A 95 -2.08 2.40 20.29
N LEU A 96 -1.53 1.18 20.29
CA LEU A 96 -1.05 0.55 19.04
C LEU A 96 -2.19 0.40 18.02
N ASN A 97 -3.41 0.10 18.46
CA ASN A 97 -4.58 0.00 17.59
C ASN A 97 -4.88 1.35 16.91
N GLU A 98 -4.77 2.44 17.64
CA GLU A 98 -4.98 3.79 17.08
C GLU A 98 -3.93 4.14 16.03
N VAL A 99 -2.67 3.76 16.24
CA VAL A 99 -1.61 3.91 15.22
C VAL A 99 -1.97 3.12 13.95
N VAL A 100 -2.49 1.90 14.09
CA VAL A 100 -2.91 1.07 12.95
C VAL A 100 -4.11 1.71 12.24
N VAL A 101 -5.12 2.19 12.96
CA VAL A 101 -6.28 2.86 12.37
C VAL A 101 -5.87 4.11 11.60
N ARG A 102 -4.99 4.95 12.17
CA ARG A 102 -4.45 6.13 11.47
C ARG A 102 -3.69 5.75 10.21
N ALA A 103 -2.82 4.75 10.28
CA ALA A 103 -2.07 4.28 9.12
C ALA A 103 -2.98 3.71 8.02
N LEU A 104 -4.08 3.03 8.39
CA LEU A 104 -5.08 2.54 7.45
C LEU A 104 -5.88 3.69 6.83
N ASP A 105 -6.27 4.69 7.62
CA ASP A 105 -6.98 5.88 7.15
C ASP A 105 -6.12 6.68 6.17
N ASP A 106 -4.85 6.91 6.53
CA ASP A 106 -3.85 7.54 5.67
C ASP A 106 -3.65 6.73 4.38
N TYR A 107 -3.57 5.39 4.45
CA TYR A 107 -3.38 4.55 3.26
C TYR A 107 -4.56 4.63 2.29
N VAL A 108 -5.80 4.68 2.79
CA VAL A 108 -7.01 4.75 1.96
C VAL A 108 -7.19 6.14 1.34
N HIS A 109 -6.85 7.20 2.09
CA HIS A 109 -7.09 8.58 1.67
C HIS A 109 -5.87 9.26 1.04
N ALA A 110 -4.68 8.68 1.13
CA ALA A 110 -3.49 9.18 0.45
C ALA A 110 -3.67 9.06 -1.08
N LYS A 111 -3.92 10.20 -1.73
CA LYS A 111 -3.62 10.34 -3.16
C LYS A 111 -2.13 10.16 -3.34
N THR A 112 -1.73 9.03 -3.90
CA THR A 112 -0.36 8.77 -4.34
C THR A 112 -0.02 9.72 -5.50
N GLU A 113 0.43 10.94 -5.22
CA GLU A 113 1.28 11.68 -6.15
C GLU A 113 2.72 11.19 -5.95
N VAL A 114 3.15 10.24 -6.78
CA VAL A 114 4.57 9.86 -6.85
C VAL A 114 5.34 10.98 -7.55
N ILE A 115 5.82 11.98 -6.81
CA ILE A 115 6.82 12.92 -7.34
C ILE A 115 8.18 12.24 -7.27
N HIS A 116 8.61 11.62 -8.37
CA HIS A 116 9.99 11.13 -8.54
C HIS A 116 10.96 12.32 -8.65
N ASN A 117 11.39 12.89 -7.52
CA ASN A 117 12.53 13.81 -7.51
C ASN A 117 13.83 13.02 -7.24
N VAL A 118 14.34 12.37 -8.29
CA VAL A 118 15.73 11.89 -8.29
C VAL A 118 16.63 13.13 -8.31
N ARG A 119 17.24 13.48 -7.18
CA ARG A 119 18.36 14.42 -7.14
C ARG A 119 19.65 13.62 -7.33
N VAL A 120 20.17 13.59 -8.55
CA VAL A 120 21.58 13.26 -8.77
C VAL A 120 22.39 14.45 -8.26
N ALA A 121 23.04 14.29 -7.10
CA ALA A 121 24.10 15.22 -6.72
C ALA A 121 25.32 14.85 -7.58
N GLU A 122 25.57 15.61 -8.65
CA GLU A 122 26.86 15.58 -9.33
C GLU A 122 27.89 16.20 -8.37
N GLU A 123 28.73 15.36 -7.78
CA GLU A 123 29.86 15.80 -6.98
C GLU A 123 30.90 16.42 -7.91
N THR A 124 30.83 17.74 -8.03
CA THR A 124 31.68 18.54 -8.91
C THR A 124 33.06 18.70 -8.27
N ALA A 125 34.06 18.14 -8.96
CA ALA A 125 35.43 18.64 -9.06
C ALA A 125 36.26 18.74 -7.76
N GLU A 126 36.92 17.65 -7.40
CA GLU A 126 38.08 17.60 -6.51
C GLU A 126 39.37 18.23 -7.10
N ILE A 127 39.25 19.14 -8.08
CA ILE A 127 40.42 19.69 -8.81
C ILE A 127 40.99 20.97 -8.14
N THR A 128 40.30 21.59 -7.18
CA THR A 128 40.73 22.92 -6.68
C THR A 128 41.63 22.89 -5.43
N ARG A 129 41.94 21.74 -4.82
CA ARG A 129 42.71 21.71 -3.54
C ARG A 129 44.23 21.56 -3.67
N THR A 130 44.80 21.20 -4.82
CA THR A 130 46.27 21.04 -4.94
C THR A 130 47.02 22.34 -5.25
N PHE A 131 46.34 23.41 -5.69
CA PHE A 131 46.99 24.72 -5.88
C PHE A 131 47.23 25.50 -4.57
N ALA A 132 46.62 25.08 -3.45
CA ALA A 132 46.75 25.77 -2.16
C ALA A 132 48.01 25.39 -1.35
N ALA A 133 48.79 24.38 -1.77
CA ALA A 133 49.93 23.88 -0.99
C ALA A 133 51.33 24.19 -1.58
N ILE A 134 51.42 24.80 -2.77
CA ILE A 134 52.71 25.28 -3.33
C ILE A 134 52.75 26.82 -3.44
N ALA A 135 51.60 27.50 -3.38
CA ALA A 135 51.55 28.96 -3.25
C ALA A 135 51.78 29.47 -1.80
N SER A 136 52.10 28.56 -0.86
CA SER A 136 52.47 28.87 0.53
C SER A 136 53.92 29.32 0.73
N SER A 137 54.57 29.82 -0.33
CA SER A 137 55.75 30.68 -0.19
C SER A 137 55.56 32.00 -0.96
N GLY A 138 54.50 32.74 -0.63
CA GLY A 138 54.55 34.20 -0.70
C GLY A 138 55.48 34.71 0.41
N ARG A 139 56.34 35.71 0.20
CA ARG A 139 56.15 36.88 -0.68
C ARG A 139 57.48 37.31 -1.31
N PRO A 140 57.56 37.51 -2.64
CA PRO A 140 58.66 38.28 -3.21
C PRO A 140 58.44 39.77 -2.86
N GLN A 141 59.30 40.31 -1.99
CA GLN A 141 59.41 41.74 -1.74
C GLN A 141 60.26 42.38 -2.83
N TRP A 142 59.67 43.18 -3.71
CA TRP A 142 60.43 43.98 -4.67
C TRP A 142 60.82 45.31 -4.02
N LYS A 143 62.08 45.44 -3.59
CA LYS A 143 62.71 46.74 -3.27
C LYS A 143 63.68 47.09 -4.39
N THR A 144 63.38 48.16 -5.11
CA THR A 144 64.31 48.79 -6.06
C THR A 144 65.34 49.61 -5.28
N GLN A 145 66.63 49.35 -5.50
CA GLN A 145 67.71 50.17 -4.99
C GLN A 145 68.56 50.63 -6.18
N ASN A 146 68.46 51.92 -6.48
CA ASN A 146 69.32 52.62 -7.45
C ASN A 146 70.76 52.64 -6.93
N VAL A 147 71.71 52.30 -7.79
CA VAL A 147 73.12 52.68 -7.63
C VAL A 147 73.57 53.25 -8.98
N HIS A 148 74.29 54.38 -8.91
CA HIS A 148 74.72 55.27 -10.00
C HIS A 148 75.36 54.58 -11.20
#